data_AF-A0A2W1AUY3-F1
#
_entry.id   AF-A0A2W1AUY3-F1
#
_cell.length_a   1.000
_cell.length_b   1.000
_cell.length_c   1.000
_cell.angle_alpha   90.00
_cell.angle_beta   90.00
_cell.angle_gamma   90.00
#
_symmetry.space_group_name_H-M   'P 1'
#
loop_
_entity.id
_entity.type
_entity.pdbx_description
1 polymer ?
#
loop_
_entity_poly.entity_id
_entity_poly.type
_entity_poly.pdbx_seq_one_letter_code
_entity_poly.pdbx_strand_id
1 'polypeptide(L)'
;MEREQYKTWVYEALVALGGRATIVDVIRQIWADNGDEIRLDGDSFYTWQYDLRWGATALRKLRVMVPHTVSPNLSMGSGTHLL
;
A
#
# COMPACT_ATOMS: atom_id res chain seq x y z
N MET A 1 -7.63 -3.10 13.60
CA MET A 1 -6.28 -3.57 13.20
C MET A 1 -5.21 -2.60 13.68
N GLU A 2 -3.97 -3.08 13.89
CA GLU A 2 -2.85 -2.22 14.31
C GLU A 2 -2.04 -1.69 13.11
N ARG A 3 -1.45 -0.49 13.25
CA ARG A 3 -0.64 0.15 12.18
C ARG A 3 0.53 -0.70 11.71
N GLU A 4 1.11 -1.49 12.60
CA GLU A 4 2.22 -2.40 12.27
C GLU A 4 1.79 -3.51 11.31
N GLN A 5 0.54 -3.96 11.38
CA GLN A 5 0.02 -4.98 10.47
C GLN A 5 -0.03 -4.47 9.03
N TYR A 6 -0.46 -3.22 8.84
CA TYR A 6 -0.48 -2.58 7.52
C TYR A 6 0.93 -2.44 6.91
N LYS A 7 1.96 -2.21 7.74
CA LYS A 7 3.36 -2.20 7.27
C LYS A 7 3.77 -3.57 6.74
N THR A 8 3.41 -4.64 7.44
CA THR A 8 3.67 -6.03 7.03
C THR A 8 2.98 -6.34 5.69
N TRP A 9 1.69 -6.02 5.57
CA TRP A 9 0.95 -6.25 4.32
C TRP A 9 1.49 -5.46 3.12
N VAL A 10 1.96 -4.21 3.32
CA VAL A 10 2.63 -3.46 2.24
C VAL A 10 3.90 -4.18 1.79
N TYR A 11 4.68 -4.72 2.72
CA TYR A 11 5.89 -5.46 2.38
C TYR A 11 5.56 -6.75 1.63
N GLU A 12 4.63 -7.56 2.14
CA GLU A 12 4.21 -8.82 1.53
C GLU A 12 3.64 -8.62 0.14
N ALA A 13 2.75 -7.63 -0.04
CA ALA A 13 2.20 -7.29 -1.33
C ALA A 13 3.28 -6.85 -2.32
N LEU A 14 4.25 -6.04 -1.89
CA LEU A 14 5.37 -5.67 -2.76
C LEU A 14 6.23 -6.86 -3.15
N VAL A 15 6.50 -7.80 -2.23
CA VAL A 15 7.22 -9.03 -2.53
C VAL A 15 6.46 -9.88 -3.54
N ALA A 16 5.15 -10.06 -3.34
CA ALA A 16 4.28 -10.81 -4.27
C ALA A 16 4.24 -10.18 -5.67
N LEU A 17 4.32 -8.85 -5.76
CA LEU A 17 4.35 -8.08 -7.00
C LEU A 17 5.76 -7.95 -7.62
N GLY A 18 6.76 -8.69 -7.14
CA GLY A 18 8.11 -8.69 -7.70
C GLY A 18 8.96 -7.46 -7.33
N GLY A 19 8.62 -6.78 -6.24
CA GLY A 19 9.40 -5.67 -5.67
C GLY A 19 9.22 -4.32 -6.38
N ARG A 20 8.41 -4.24 -7.44
CA ARG A 20 8.13 -3.00 -8.17
C ARG A 20 6.67 -2.92 -8.60
N ALA A 21 5.92 -2.04 -7.96
CA ALA A 21 4.50 -1.90 -8.18
C ALA A 21 4.03 -0.45 -7.98
N THR A 22 2.88 -0.09 -8.55
CA THR A 22 2.20 1.16 -8.20
C THR A 22 1.49 1.02 -6.85
N ILE A 23 1.12 2.14 -6.21
CA ILE A 23 0.30 2.09 -4.98
C ILE A 23 -1.05 1.39 -5.21
N VAL A 24 -1.63 1.52 -6.41
CA VAL A 24 -2.89 0.87 -6.78
C VAL A 24 -2.72 -0.65 -6.87
N ASP A 25 -1.62 -1.13 -7.44
CA ASP A 25 -1.30 -2.56 -7.48
C ASP A 25 -1.14 -3.14 -6.07
N VAL A 26 -0.42 -2.43 -5.20
CA VAL A 26 -0.25 -2.81 -3.79
C VAL A 26 -1.60 -2.86 -3.07
N ILE A 27 -2.44 -1.83 -3.21
CA ILE A 27 -3.78 -1.82 -2.60
C ILE A 27 -4.63 -2.99 -3.10
N ARG A 28 -4.62 -3.27 -4.42
CA ARG A 28 -5.36 -4.39 -5.00
C ARG A 28 -4.88 -5.73 -4.48
N GLN A 29 -3.57 -5.91 -4.33
CA GLN A 29 -2.99 -7.14 -3.80
C GLN A 29 -3.40 -7.35 -2.34
N ILE A 30 -3.24 -6.33 -1.49
CA ILE A 30 -3.61 -6.42 -0.06
C ILE A 30 -5.10 -6.70 0.10
N TRP A 31 -5.93 -6.06 -0.73
CA TRP A 31 -7.36 -6.32 -0.74
C TRP A 31 -7.71 -7.75 -1.16
N ALA A 32 -7.02 -8.30 -2.16
CA ALA A 32 -7.23 -9.67 -2.59
C ALA A 32 -6.88 -10.68 -1.48
N ASP A 33 -5.83 -10.40 -0.71
CA ASP A 33 -5.33 -11.31 0.32
C ASP A 33 -6.04 -11.15 1.67
N ASN A 34 -6.47 -9.93 2.04
CA ASN A 34 -6.94 -9.59 3.39
C ASN A 34 -8.28 -8.84 3.43
N GLY A 35 -8.97 -8.70 2.29
CA GLY A 35 -10.16 -7.85 2.15
C GLY A 35 -11.30 -8.21 3.10
N ASP A 36 -11.45 -9.49 3.46
CA ASP A 36 -12.47 -9.93 4.40
C ASP A 36 -12.15 -9.52 5.84
N GLU A 37 -10.88 -9.55 6.25
CA GLU A 37 -10.45 -9.04 7.56
C GLU A 37 -10.62 -7.53 7.65
N ILE A 38 -10.25 -6.80 6.60
CA ILE A 38 -10.42 -5.35 6.50
C ILE A 38 -11.89 -4.94 6.60
N ARG A 39 -12.80 -5.68 5.96
CA ARG A 39 -14.26 -5.43 6.05
C ARG A 39 -14.81 -5.58 7.46
N LEU A 40 -14.20 -6.42 8.29
CA LEU A 40 -14.66 -6.68 9.65
C LEU A 40 -14.08 -5.68 10.67
N ASP A 41 -13.14 -4.82 10.28
CA ASP A 41 -12.43 -3.88 11.17
C ASP A 41 -13.22 -2.58 11.48
N GLY A 42 -14.54 -2.61 11.30
CA GLY A 42 -15.45 -1.50 11.64
C GLY A 42 -15.09 -0.19 10.93
N ASP A 43 -14.94 0.90 11.67
CA ASP A 43 -14.63 2.22 11.10
C ASP A 43 -13.28 2.27 10.36
N SER A 44 -12.33 1.42 10.75
CA SER A 44 -11.02 1.32 10.11
C SER A 44 -11.12 0.84 8.66
N PHE A 45 -12.22 0.17 8.29
CA PHE A 45 -12.54 -0.18 6.90
C PHE A 45 -12.53 1.03 5.97
N TYR A 46 -12.87 2.22 6.47
CA TYR A 46 -12.92 3.43 5.65
C TYR A 46 -11.57 4.16 5.59
N THR A 47 -10.62 3.82 6.47
CA THR A 47 -9.36 4.56 6.61
C THR A 47 -8.11 3.71 6.37
N TRP A 48 -8.20 2.39 6.22
CA TRP A 48 -7.05 1.50 6.13
C TRP A 48 -6.04 1.86 5.01
N GLN A 49 -6.50 2.45 3.90
CA GLN A 49 -5.60 2.91 2.83
C GLN A 49 -4.67 4.05 3.28
N TYR A 50 -5.09 4.85 4.26
CA TYR A 50 -4.23 5.83 4.92
C TYR A 50 -3.14 5.13 5.75
N ASP A 51 -3.51 4.09 6.49
CA ASP A 51 -2.56 3.30 7.27
C ASP A 51 -1.54 2.57 6.37
N LEU A 52 -1.93 2.14 5.16
CA LEU A 52 -0.98 1.64 4.16
C LEU A 52 0.05 2.69 3.74
N ARG A 53 -0.38 3.95 3.52
CA ARG A 53 0.55 5.06 3.18
C ARG A 53 1.53 5.32 4.33
N TRP A 54 1.08 5.17 5.57
CA TRP A 54 1.96 5.19 6.74
C TRP A 54 2.95 4.01 6.72
N GLY A 55 2.48 2.78 6.48
CA GLY A 55 3.31 1.58 6.40
C GLY A 55 4.40 1.70 5.32
N ALA A 56 4.04 2.19 4.15
CA ALA A 56 4.97 2.52 3.07
C ALA A 56 6.01 3.57 3.52
N THR A 57 5.61 4.58 4.28
CA THR A 57 6.54 5.59 4.82
C THR A 57 7.49 4.98 5.85
N ALA A 58 7.01 4.08 6.71
CA ALA A 58 7.85 3.35 7.66
C ALA A 58 8.89 2.48 6.94
N LEU A 59 8.50 1.74 5.91
CA LEU A 59 9.42 0.90 5.11
C LEU A 59 10.51 1.74 4.40
N ARG A 60 10.18 2.95 3.94
CA ARG A 60 11.19 3.88 3.37
C ARG A 60 12.19 4.34 4.41
N LYS A 61 11.72 4.69 5.62
CA LYS A 61 12.60 5.08 6.73
C LYS A 61 13.56 3.95 7.12
N LEU A 62 13.08 2.71 7.06
CA LEU A 62 13.87 1.50 7.29
C LEU A 62 14.77 1.11 6.09
N ARG A 63 14.75 1.88 4.99
CA ARG A 63 15.47 1.60 3.74
C ARG A 63 15.10 0.27 3.08
N VAL A 64 13.95 -0.31 3.42
CA VAL A 64 13.40 -1.52 2.79
C VAL A 64 12.72 -1.18 1.46
N MET A 65 12.10 -0.01 1.37
CA MET A 65 11.47 0.48 0.14
C MET A 65 12.16 1.76 -0.35
N VAL A 66 12.29 1.89 -1.67
CA VAL A 66 12.86 3.09 -2.31
C VAL A 66 11.95 4.32 -2.14
N PRO A 67 12.50 5.54 -2.29
CA PRO A 67 11.70 6.76 -2.32
C PRO A 67 10.57 6.71 -3.36
N HIS A 68 9.45 7.35 -3.05
CA HIS A 68 8.28 7.38 -3.93
C HIS A 68 8.57 7.99 -5.31
N THR A 69 9.57 8.86 -5.42
CA THR A 69 10.01 9.46 -6.69
C THR A 69 10.57 8.45 -7.70
N VAL A 70 10.94 7.25 -7.24
CA VAL A 70 11.45 6.15 -8.07
C VAL A 70 10.36 5.10 -8.34
N SER A 71 9.20 5.23 -7.69
CA SER A 71 8.07 4.31 -7.90
C SER A 71 7.51 4.46 -9.31
N PRO A 72 7.01 3.38 -9.93
CA PRO A 72 6.30 3.49 -11.19
C PRO A 72 5.15 4.48 -11.05
N ASN A 73 5.19 5.58 -11.80
CA ASN A 73 4.09 6.55 -11.82
C ASN A 73 2.93 5.98 -12.63
N LEU A 74 1.69 6.21 -12.16
CA LEU A 74 0.47 5.90 -12.91
C LEU A 74 0.34 6.70 -14.23
N SER A 75 1.26 7.63 -14.53
CA SER A 75 1.19 8.53 -15.69
C SER A 75 1.56 7.90 -17.05
N MET A 76 1.70 6.57 -17.16
CA MET A 76 1.68 5.88 -18.46
C MET A 76 0.26 5.46 -18.84
N GLY A 77 -0.72 6.33 -18.56
CA GLY A 77 -2.14 6.09 -18.83
C GLY A 77 -3.02 7.18 -18.21
N SER A 78 -3.06 8.36 -18.86
CA SER A 78 -4.05 9.43 -18.65
C SER A 78 -4.08 10.16 -17.30
N GLY A 79 -3.74 11.45 -17.36
CA GLY A 79 -4.60 12.50 -16.83
C GLY A 79 -4.69 12.69 -15.32
N THR A 80 -3.90 13.66 -14.84
CA THR A 80 -4.28 14.62 -13.79
C THR A 80 -4.38 14.11 -12.34
N HIS A 81 -3.37 14.50 -11.57
CA HIS A 81 -3.39 14.58 -10.11
C HIS A 81 -4.62 15.32 -9.58
N LEU A 82 -5.32 14.75 -8.60
CA LEU A 82 -5.63 15.40 -7.31
C LEU A 82 -5.87 14.29 -6.26
N LEU A 83 -5.20 14.44 -5.11
CA LEU A 83 -5.18 13.66 -3.85
C LEU A 83 -4.28 12.40 -3.77
#